data_AF-A0A537HYD8-F1
#
_entry.id   AF-A0A537HYD8-F1
#
_cell.length_a   1.000
_cell.length_b   1.000
_cell.length_c   1.000
_cell.angle_alpha   90.00
_cell.angle_beta   90.00
_cell.angle_gamma   90.00
#
_symmetry.space_group_name_H-M   'P 1'
#
loop_
_entity.id
_entity.type
_entity.pdbx_description
1 polymer ?
#
loop_
_entity_poly.entity_id
_entity_poly.type
_entity_poly.pdbx_seq_one_letter_code
_entity_poly.pdbx_strand_id
1 'polypeptide(L)'
;MFLLGHSCWSYLFSKATGRRLNVNLPAYLALLSGILPDFDIYFQPYLVHHTYTHSLIVIIPVVLVLTYFFGRLGFAFSIGILSHLLGDFLVGTIPLLYPFYSNSFDVGLNLGIPSLADTALEIGAFGLVLLYAYRNGDYKLVLKPSRESLLLAIPLFALVTLTLLFAGDRSIPLAEFAFSRRALTIITLGHILLSGILALGVLHGFRWYLGNRQSKLKDGVDASSAQPLG
;
A
#
# COMPACT_ATOMS: atom_id res chain seq x y z
N MET A 1 -6.67 9.49 6.49
CA MET A 1 -7.68 8.72 5.70
C MET A 1 -7.58 7.26 6.12
N PHE A 2 -8.45 6.34 5.72
CA PHE A 2 -8.19 4.92 5.97
C PHE A 2 -7.16 4.35 4.97
N LEU A 3 -6.59 3.20 5.34
CA LEU A 3 -5.55 2.51 4.58
C LEU A 3 -5.94 2.18 3.13
N LEU A 4 -7.24 2.00 2.85
CA LEU A 4 -7.76 1.79 1.50
C LEU A 4 -7.43 3.00 0.62
N GLY A 5 -7.88 4.19 1.02
CA GLY A 5 -7.61 5.43 0.32
C GLY A 5 -6.11 5.70 0.16
N HIS A 6 -5.31 5.51 1.22
CA HIS A 6 -3.86 5.75 1.17
C HIS A 6 -3.15 4.84 0.15
N SER A 7 -3.49 3.56 0.16
CA SER A 7 -2.95 2.62 -0.84
C SER A 7 -3.41 2.96 -2.26
N CYS A 8 -4.68 3.31 -2.44
CA CYS A 8 -5.22 3.58 -3.76
C CYS A 8 -4.71 4.88 -4.38
N TRP A 9 -4.68 5.98 -3.63
CA TRP A 9 -4.14 7.25 -4.11
C TRP A 9 -2.65 7.13 -4.43
N SER A 10 -1.88 6.48 -3.57
CA SER A 10 -0.46 6.28 -3.83
C SER A 10 -0.20 5.43 -5.07
N TYR A 11 -1.02 4.41 -5.34
CA TYR A 11 -0.96 3.70 -6.61
C TYR A 11 -1.16 4.63 -7.82
N LEU A 12 -2.22 5.45 -7.80
CA LEU A 12 -2.56 6.36 -8.90
C LEU A 12 -1.43 7.36 -9.14
N PHE A 13 -1.01 8.07 -8.10
CA PHE A 13 0.02 9.10 -8.19
C PHE A 13 1.39 8.53 -8.58
N SER A 14 1.78 7.39 -8.01
CA SER A 14 3.09 6.80 -8.30
C SER A 14 3.14 6.19 -9.70
N LYS A 15 2.11 5.47 -10.15
CA LYS A 15 2.06 4.89 -11.50
C LYS A 15 1.93 5.98 -12.57
N ALA A 16 1.15 7.02 -12.33
CA ALA A 16 1.05 8.16 -13.25
C ALA A 16 2.38 8.90 -13.37
N THR A 17 3.08 9.13 -12.26
CA THR A 17 4.41 9.75 -12.25
C THR A 17 5.44 8.87 -12.94
N GLY A 18 5.48 7.57 -12.63
CA GLY A 18 6.39 6.62 -13.27
C GLY A 18 6.23 6.61 -14.79
N ARG A 19 4.98 6.60 -15.27
CA ARG A 19 4.67 6.69 -16.70
C ARG A 19 5.20 8.00 -17.33
N ARG A 20 5.03 9.14 -16.66
CA ARG A 20 5.56 10.43 -17.15
C ARG A 20 7.09 10.45 -17.19
N LEU A 21 7.74 9.76 -16.27
CA LEU A 21 9.20 9.66 -16.19
C LEU A 21 9.81 8.51 -17.00
N ASN A 22 8.98 7.76 -17.73
CA ASN A 22 9.36 6.56 -18.48
C ASN A 22 10.05 5.50 -17.61
N VAL A 23 9.54 5.29 -16.39
CA VAL A 23 9.96 4.20 -15.49
C VAL A 23 8.77 3.34 -15.11
N ASN A 24 8.96 2.03 -15.09
CA ASN A 24 7.93 1.10 -14.67
C ASN A 24 8.00 0.88 -13.16
N LEU A 25 7.15 1.56 -12.40
CA LEU A 25 6.96 1.26 -10.99
C LEU A 25 6.02 0.05 -10.83
N PRO A 26 6.45 -1.06 -10.20
CA PRO A 26 5.61 -2.21 -9.95
C PRO A 26 4.39 -1.87 -9.08
N ALA A 27 3.26 -2.53 -9.33
CA ALA A 27 2.02 -2.29 -8.60
C ALA A 27 2.16 -2.44 -7.08
N TYR A 28 2.92 -3.45 -6.62
CA TYR A 28 3.10 -3.69 -5.18
C TYR A 28 3.83 -2.52 -4.48
N LEU A 29 4.85 -1.91 -5.12
CA LEU A 29 5.53 -0.73 -4.58
C LEU A 29 4.62 0.49 -4.63
N ALA A 30 3.87 0.66 -5.72
CA ALA A 30 2.95 1.79 -5.85
C ALA A 30 1.87 1.78 -4.76
N LEU A 31 1.27 0.62 -4.47
CA LEU A 31 0.28 0.44 -3.39
C LEU A 31 0.88 0.56 -1.99
N LEU A 32 2.13 0.12 -1.80
CA LEU A 32 2.83 0.17 -0.52
C LEU A 32 3.25 1.59 -0.14
N SER A 33 3.65 2.40 -1.12
CA SER A 33 4.25 3.72 -0.87
C SER A 33 3.38 4.64 -0.01
N GLY A 34 2.06 4.63 -0.20
CA GLY A 34 1.12 5.41 0.61
C GLY A 34 0.83 4.83 1.97
N ILE A 35 1.22 3.59 2.26
CA ILE A 35 1.04 2.94 3.57
C ILE A 35 2.27 3.20 4.46
N LEU A 36 3.43 3.51 3.87
CA LEU A 36 4.69 3.63 4.61
C LEU A 36 4.66 4.64 5.77
N PRO A 37 4.01 5.81 5.69
CA PRO A 37 3.93 6.71 6.84
C PRO A 37 3.26 6.07 8.07
N ASP A 38 2.25 5.23 7.87
CA ASP A 38 1.53 4.49 8.93
C ASP A 38 2.34 3.32 9.52
N PHE A 39 3.54 3.06 9.00
CA PHE A 39 4.41 2.03 9.57
C PHE A 39 4.83 2.35 11.02
N ASP A 40 4.65 3.60 11.46
CA ASP A 40 4.84 4.00 12.85
C ASP A 40 3.92 3.28 13.85
N ILE A 41 2.75 2.80 13.40
CA ILE A 41 1.80 2.04 14.23
C ILE A 41 2.45 0.76 14.80
N TYR A 42 3.36 0.11 14.07
CA TYR A 42 4.07 -1.07 14.59
C TYR A 42 4.95 -0.78 15.83
N PHE A 43 5.28 0.49 16.06
CA PHE A 43 6.16 0.91 17.14
C PHE A 43 5.40 1.56 18.29
N GLN A 44 4.07 1.46 18.33
CA GLN A 44 3.30 1.86 19.50
C GLN A 44 3.73 1.04 20.75
N PRO A 45 3.82 1.68 21.94
CA PRO A 45 3.55 3.09 22.23
C PRO A 45 4.78 4.03 22.06
N TYR A 46 5.92 3.52 21.60
CA TYR A 46 7.19 4.26 21.52
C TYR A 46 7.20 5.37 20.46
N LEU A 47 6.47 5.18 19.37
CA LEU A 47 6.28 6.19 18.33
C LEU A 47 4.80 6.51 18.22
N VAL A 48 4.41 7.72 18.64
CA VAL A 48 3.01 8.17 18.57
C VAL A 48 2.60 8.32 17.11
N HIS A 49 1.53 7.64 16.70
CA HIS A 49 0.99 7.74 15.35
C HIS A 49 0.55 9.18 15.04
N HIS A 50 0.69 9.63 13.78
CA HIS A 50 0.58 11.03 13.37
C HIS A 50 1.58 11.96 14.07
N THR A 51 2.86 11.58 14.13
CA THR A 51 3.94 12.48 14.57
C THR A 51 5.11 12.53 13.58
N TYR A 52 6.21 11.82 13.85
CA TYR A 52 7.44 11.87 13.05
C TYR A 52 7.22 11.46 11.60
N THR A 53 6.58 10.32 11.34
CA THR A 53 6.39 9.79 9.98
C THR A 53 5.37 10.57 9.15
N HIS A 54 4.62 11.48 9.78
CA HIS A 54 3.64 12.34 9.13
C HIS A 54 4.11 13.80 9.04
N SER A 55 5.34 14.08 9.47
CA SER A 55 5.97 15.39 9.45
C SER A 55 6.74 15.62 8.16
N LEU A 56 6.64 16.83 7.59
CA LEU A 56 7.42 17.20 6.41
C LEU A 56 8.93 17.25 6.72
N ILE A 57 9.29 17.55 7.96
CA ILE A 57 10.70 17.60 8.40
C ILE A 57 11.36 16.23 8.26
N VAL A 58 10.61 15.14 8.44
CA VAL A 58 11.10 13.77 8.30
C VAL A 58 10.88 13.26 6.87
N ILE A 59 9.69 13.48 6.32
CA ILE A 59 9.31 12.93 5.01
C ILE A 59 10.10 13.56 3.86
N ILE A 60 10.39 14.87 3.89
CA ILE A 60 11.15 15.51 2.81
C ILE A 60 12.56 14.91 2.69
N PRO A 61 13.38 14.80 3.76
CA PRO A 61 14.66 14.11 3.69
C PRO A 61 14.54 12.67 3.18
N VAL A 62 13.55 11.90 3.64
CA VAL A 62 13.32 10.53 3.15
C VAL A 62 13.06 10.52 1.64
N VAL A 63 12.17 11.38 1.15
CA VAL A 63 11.86 11.51 -0.28
C VAL A 63 13.10 11.92 -1.09
N LEU A 64 13.91 12.84 -0.57
CA LEU A 64 15.16 13.27 -1.21
C LEU A 64 16.17 12.13 -1.30
N VAL A 65 16.36 11.38 -0.21
CA VAL A 65 17.24 10.21 -0.16
C VAL A 65 16.78 9.14 -1.15
N LEU A 66 15.49 8.78 -1.15
CA LEU A 66 14.94 7.80 -2.07
C LEU A 66 15.08 8.25 -3.53
N THR A 67 14.80 9.52 -3.82
CA THR A 67 14.97 10.09 -5.16
C THR A 67 16.43 10.11 -5.60
N TYR A 68 17.35 10.43 -4.70
CA TYR A 68 18.79 10.45 -5.00
C TYR A 68 19.31 9.06 -5.34
N PHE A 69 19.03 8.05 -4.51
CA PHE A 69 19.57 6.70 -4.70
C PHE A 69 18.87 5.89 -5.80
N PHE A 70 17.56 6.07 -5.98
CA PHE A 70 16.76 5.29 -6.94
C PHE A 70 16.32 6.11 -8.17
N GLY A 71 16.82 7.34 -8.32
CA GLY A 71 16.55 8.23 -9.45
C GLY A 71 15.05 8.42 -9.72
N ARG A 72 14.66 8.27 -10.99
CA ARG A 72 13.27 8.44 -11.44
C ARG A 72 12.30 7.45 -10.80
N LEU A 73 12.76 6.22 -10.51
CA LEU A 73 11.94 5.22 -9.83
C LEU A 73 11.68 5.65 -8.37
N GLY A 74 12.73 6.11 -7.68
CA GLY A 74 12.66 6.66 -6.34
C GLY A 74 11.73 7.87 -6.25
N PHE A 75 11.80 8.76 -7.24
CA PHE A 75 10.88 9.90 -7.33
C PHE A 75 9.42 9.46 -7.50
N ALA A 76 9.15 8.55 -8.44
CA ALA A 76 7.79 8.04 -8.66
C ALA A 76 7.21 7.38 -7.41
N PHE A 77 8.01 6.58 -6.69
CA PHE A 77 7.63 5.98 -5.41
C PHE A 77 7.41 7.04 -4.31
N SER A 78 8.28 8.04 -4.24
CA SER A 78 8.19 9.13 -3.26
C SER A 78 6.95 9.99 -3.43
N ILE A 79 6.48 10.18 -4.66
CA ILE A 79 5.20 10.85 -4.93
C ILE A 79 4.02 10.07 -4.29
N GLY A 80 4.11 8.75 -4.21
CA GLY A 80 3.15 7.93 -3.47
C GLY A 80 3.19 8.17 -1.95
N ILE A 81 4.38 8.28 -1.36
CA ILE A 81 4.55 8.67 0.05
C ILE A 81 3.93 10.05 0.29
N LEU A 82 4.21 11.04 -0.56
CA LEU A 82 3.65 12.38 -0.41
C LEU A 82 2.13 12.42 -0.58
N SER A 83 1.56 11.53 -1.40
CA SER A 83 0.10 11.42 -1.55
C SER A 83 -0.59 10.99 -0.26
N HIS A 84 0.11 10.27 0.63
CA HIS A 84 -0.41 9.93 1.95
C HIS A 84 -0.68 11.21 2.77
N LEU A 85 0.32 12.10 2.87
CA LEU A 85 0.19 13.36 3.60
C LEU A 85 -0.90 14.26 3.00
N LEU A 86 -1.04 14.25 1.66
CA LEU A 86 -2.13 14.95 1.00
C LEU A 86 -3.49 14.37 1.42
N GLY A 87 -3.62 13.05 1.46
CA GLY A 87 -4.82 12.38 1.93
C GLY A 87 -5.20 12.82 3.34
N ASP A 88 -4.26 12.79 4.27
CA ASP A 88 -4.49 13.24 5.65
C ASP A 88 -4.80 14.72 5.76
N PHE A 89 -4.11 15.55 5.00
CA PHE A 89 -4.41 16.98 4.93
C PHE A 89 -5.86 17.23 4.50
N LEU A 90 -6.40 16.44 3.56
CA LEU A 90 -7.78 16.61 3.08
C LEU A 90 -8.80 16.21 4.15
N VAL A 91 -8.67 15.03 4.76
CA VAL A 91 -9.73 14.50 5.63
C VAL A 91 -9.52 14.79 7.12
N GLY A 92 -8.29 15.11 7.52
CA GLY A 92 -7.90 15.39 8.89
C GLY A 92 -6.87 16.53 8.94
N THR A 93 -5.78 16.30 9.65
CA THR A 93 -4.68 17.25 9.85
C THR A 93 -3.33 16.55 9.84
N ILE A 94 -2.29 17.26 9.41
CA ILE A 94 -0.89 16.78 9.42
C ILE A 94 0.01 17.69 10.25
N PRO A 95 0.93 17.14 11.07
CA PRO A 95 1.81 17.91 11.92
C PRO A 95 3.09 18.32 11.16
N LEU A 96 3.01 19.37 10.34
CA LEU A 96 4.07 19.72 9.36
C LEU A 96 5.48 19.82 9.95
N LEU A 97 5.59 20.39 11.16
CA LEU A 97 6.85 20.79 11.78
C LEU A 97 7.21 19.96 13.04
N TYR A 98 6.57 18.82 13.24
CA TYR A 98 6.91 17.94 14.36
C TYR A 98 8.35 17.41 14.21
N PRO A 99 9.16 17.32 15.29
CA PRO A 99 8.82 17.55 16.71
C PRO A 99 9.02 18.98 17.23
N PHE A 100 9.49 19.92 16.41
CA PHE A 100 9.85 21.27 16.89
C PHE A 100 8.63 22.07 17.38
N TYR A 101 7.47 21.80 16.78
CA TYR A 101 6.20 22.38 17.22
C TYR A 101 5.14 21.28 17.35
N SER A 102 5.02 20.70 18.54
CA SER A 102 3.98 19.71 18.84
C SER A 102 2.59 20.35 18.86
N ASN A 103 1.68 19.86 18.02
CA ASN A 103 0.24 20.14 17.95
C ASN A 103 -0.19 21.60 17.69
N SER A 104 0.75 22.55 17.63
CA SER A 104 0.45 23.97 17.46
C SER A 104 0.39 24.43 16.00
N PHE A 105 0.87 23.59 15.08
CA PHE A 105 0.97 23.87 13.63
C PHE A 105 0.44 22.71 12.79
N ASP A 106 -0.52 21.97 13.33
CA ASP A 106 -1.20 20.94 12.56
C ASP A 106 -2.12 21.64 11.55
N VAL A 107 -2.03 21.24 10.28
CA VAL A 107 -2.82 21.85 9.20
C VAL A 107 -3.61 20.81 8.44
N GLY A 108 -4.80 21.19 7.98
CA GLY A 108 -5.65 20.34 7.17
C GLY A 108 -6.99 21.00 6.88
N LEU A 109 -7.66 20.52 5.84
CA LEU A 109 -9.03 20.91 5.52
C LEU A 109 -10.03 20.29 6.50
N ASN A 110 -9.63 19.22 7.19
CA ASN A 110 -10.42 18.53 8.21
C ASN A 110 -11.87 18.23 7.74
N LEU A 111 -12.00 17.63 6.56
CA LEU A 111 -13.30 17.24 6.02
C LEU A 111 -13.99 16.13 6.87
N GLY A 112 -13.26 15.52 7.80
CA GLY A 112 -13.74 14.60 8.82
C GLY A 112 -13.62 13.12 8.43
N ILE A 113 -13.40 12.26 9.43
CA ILE A 113 -13.25 10.80 9.29
C ILE A 113 -14.17 10.11 10.32
N PRO A 114 -15.11 9.24 9.92
CA PRO A 114 -15.62 9.06 8.56
C PRO A 114 -16.59 10.19 8.16
N SER A 115 -16.45 10.72 6.95
CA SER A 115 -17.38 11.70 6.35
C SER A 115 -17.82 11.27 4.94
N LEU A 116 -18.78 11.98 4.34
CA LEU A 116 -19.15 11.77 2.94
C LEU A 116 -17.96 12.06 2.00
N ALA A 117 -17.18 13.10 2.30
CA ALA A 117 -16.01 13.46 1.52
C ALA A 117 -14.92 12.38 1.61
N ASP A 118 -14.61 11.92 2.83
CA ASP A 118 -13.69 10.81 3.07
C ASP A 118 -14.12 9.54 2.33
N THR A 119 -15.40 9.15 2.48
CA THR A 119 -15.97 7.99 1.77
C THR A 119 -15.84 8.12 0.25
N ALA A 120 -16.12 9.31 -0.31
CA ALA A 120 -15.99 9.57 -1.73
C ALA A 120 -14.54 9.52 -2.21
N LEU A 121 -13.60 10.05 -1.43
CA LEU A 121 -12.17 10.01 -1.74
C LEU A 121 -11.63 8.58 -1.73
N GLU A 122 -12.04 7.76 -0.77
CA GLU A 122 -11.56 6.37 -0.65
C GLU A 122 -12.13 5.46 -1.74
N ILE A 123 -13.45 5.44 -1.87
CA ILE A 123 -14.12 4.57 -2.84
C ILE A 123 -13.89 5.06 -4.26
N GLY A 124 -13.84 6.38 -4.46
CA GLY A 124 -13.46 6.99 -5.72
C GLY A 124 -12.06 6.58 -6.14
N ALA A 125 -11.08 6.67 -5.23
CA ALA A 125 -9.71 6.22 -5.50
C ALA A 125 -9.67 4.72 -5.82
N PHE A 126 -10.37 3.88 -5.06
CA PHE A 126 -10.43 2.45 -5.32
C PHE A 126 -10.99 2.14 -6.71
N GLY A 127 -12.11 2.75 -7.10
CA GLY A 127 -12.69 2.60 -8.44
C GLY A 127 -11.73 3.06 -9.55
N LEU A 128 -11.04 4.18 -9.35
CA LEU A 128 -10.03 4.69 -10.28
C LEU A 128 -8.83 3.75 -10.38
N VAL A 129 -8.39 3.13 -9.28
CA VAL A 129 -7.33 2.12 -9.29
C VAL A 129 -7.74 0.92 -10.13
N LEU A 130 -8.95 0.40 -10.00
CA LEU A 130 -9.42 -0.73 -10.81
C LEU A 130 -9.37 -0.40 -12.31
N LEU A 131 -9.85 0.79 -12.68
CA LEU A 131 -9.79 1.27 -14.07
C LEU A 131 -8.36 1.45 -14.56
N TYR A 132 -7.50 2.06 -13.74
CA TYR A 132 -6.12 2.37 -14.13
C TYR A 132 -5.24 1.11 -14.18
N ALA A 133 -5.42 0.18 -13.25
CA ALA A 133 -4.79 -1.14 -13.27
C ALA A 133 -5.22 -1.98 -14.47
N TYR A 134 -6.49 -1.88 -14.88
CA TYR A 134 -6.94 -2.49 -16.13
C TYR A 134 -6.17 -1.91 -17.34
N ARG A 135 -6.12 -0.57 -17.45
CA ARG A 135 -5.43 0.13 -18.55
C ARG A 135 -3.91 -0.11 -18.57
N ASN A 136 -3.27 -0.23 -17.41
CA ASN A 136 -1.83 -0.49 -17.30
C ASN A 136 -1.47 -1.98 -17.42
N GLY A 137 -2.46 -2.88 -17.47
CA GLY A 137 -2.22 -4.32 -17.55
C GLY A 137 -1.84 -4.98 -16.22
N ASP A 138 -1.88 -4.24 -15.11
CA ASP A 138 -1.54 -4.73 -13.77
C ASP A 138 -2.56 -5.79 -13.28
N TYR A 139 -3.77 -5.85 -13.87
CA TYR A 139 -4.74 -6.93 -13.63
C TYR A 139 -4.19 -8.34 -13.94
N LYS A 140 -3.16 -8.45 -14.79
CA LYS A 140 -2.52 -9.73 -15.09
C LYS A 140 -1.87 -10.35 -13.85
N LEU A 141 -1.46 -9.53 -12.87
CA LEU A 141 -0.89 -9.99 -11.61
C LEU A 141 -1.87 -10.84 -10.79
N VAL A 142 -3.18 -10.65 -10.99
CA VAL A 142 -4.23 -11.40 -10.26
C VAL A 142 -4.93 -12.44 -11.12
N LEU A 143 -4.68 -12.47 -12.44
CA LEU A 143 -5.28 -13.45 -13.36
C LEU A 143 -4.28 -14.51 -13.85
N LYS A 144 -2.98 -14.24 -13.83
CA LYS A 144 -1.94 -15.12 -14.36
C LYS A 144 -0.90 -15.43 -13.28
N PRO A 145 -0.48 -16.70 -13.11
CA PRO A 145 0.65 -17.04 -12.25
C PRO A 145 1.92 -16.32 -12.70
N SER A 146 2.52 -15.52 -11.82
CA SER A 146 3.78 -14.82 -12.07
C SER A 146 4.58 -14.64 -10.79
N ARG A 147 5.89 -14.40 -10.90
CA ARG A 147 6.75 -14.12 -9.75
C ARG A 147 6.34 -12.83 -9.05
N GLU A 148 6.00 -11.81 -9.84
CA GLU A 148 5.62 -10.48 -9.37
C GLU A 148 4.34 -10.53 -8.55
N SER A 149 3.43 -11.47 -8.85
CA SER A 149 2.21 -11.69 -8.07
C SER A 149 2.50 -12.07 -6.61
N LEU A 150 3.63 -12.73 -6.29
CA LEU A 150 4.03 -13.00 -4.91
C LEU A 150 4.32 -11.71 -4.13
N LEU A 151 4.86 -10.69 -4.80
CA LEU A 151 5.25 -9.43 -4.15
C LEU A 151 4.04 -8.60 -3.72
N LEU A 152 2.84 -8.92 -4.22
CA LEU A 152 1.59 -8.37 -3.68
C LEU A 152 1.33 -8.78 -2.22
N ALA A 153 2.05 -9.78 -1.71
CA ALA A 153 2.00 -10.15 -0.30
C ALA A 153 2.48 -9.01 0.61
N ILE A 154 3.37 -8.14 0.12
CA ILE A 154 3.92 -7.02 0.91
C ILE A 154 2.82 -5.99 1.23
N PRO A 155 2.14 -5.36 0.24
CA PRO A 155 1.06 -4.43 0.56
C PRO A 155 -0.14 -5.13 1.21
N LEU A 156 -0.43 -6.40 0.89
CA LEU A 156 -1.49 -7.16 1.57
C LEU A 156 -1.19 -7.30 3.06
N PHE A 157 0.03 -7.73 3.41
CA PHE A 157 0.45 -7.89 4.79
C PHE A 157 0.37 -6.57 5.53
N ALA A 158 0.89 -5.48 4.95
CA ALA A 158 0.83 -4.15 5.54
C ALA A 158 -0.62 -3.71 5.79
N LEU A 159 -1.51 -3.81 4.79
CA LEU A 159 -2.93 -3.45 4.94
C LEU A 159 -3.62 -4.22 6.07
N VAL A 160 -3.46 -5.54 6.08
CA VAL A 160 -4.13 -6.41 7.06
C VAL A 160 -3.59 -6.14 8.46
N THR A 161 -2.27 -6.15 8.63
CA THR A 161 -1.68 -6.07 9.97
C THR A 161 -1.78 -4.67 10.57
N LEU A 162 -1.63 -3.59 9.79
CA LEU A 162 -1.87 -2.24 10.29
C LEU A 162 -3.34 -2.03 10.70
N THR A 163 -4.30 -2.58 9.94
CA THR A 163 -5.72 -2.55 10.33
C THR A 163 -5.94 -3.26 11.68
N LEU A 164 -5.33 -4.43 11.87
CA LEU A 164 -5.45 -5.20 13.11
C LEU A 164 -4.78 -4.50 14.29
N LEU A 165 -3.57 -3.95 14.10
CA LEU A 165 -2.85 -3.21 15.15
C LEU A 165 -3.60 -1.95 15.56
N PHE A 166 -4.07 -1.16 14.59
CA PHE A 166 -4.86 0.02 14.89
C PHE A 166 -6.10 -0.31 15.73
N ALA A 167 -6.82 -1.38 15.39
CA ALA A 167 -7.97 -1.80 16.16
C ALA A 167 -7.59 -2.34 17.56
N GLY A 168 -6.52 -3.12 17.65
CA GLY A 168 -6.01 -3.68 18.90
C GLY A 168 -5.55 -2.60 19.88
N ASP A 169 -4.72 -1.66 19.43
CA ASP A 169 -4.16 -0.57 20.24
C ASP A 169 -5.26 0.35 20.79
N ARG A 170 -6.35 0.50 20.04
CA ARG A 170 -7.52 1.31 20.43
C ARG A 170 -8.61 0.50 21.16
N SER A 171 -8.40 -0.80 21.37
CA SER A 171 -9.41 -1.71 21.96
C SER A 171 -10.75 -1.64 21.23
N ILE A 172 -10.72 -1.47 19.90
CA ILE A 172 -11.91 -1.34 19.07
C ILE A 172 -12.36 -2.74 18.61
N PRO A 173 -13.61 -3.15 18.88
CA PRO A 173 -14.18 -4.34 18.25
C PRO A 173 -14.34 -4.10 16.75
N LEU A 174 -13.38 -4.62 15.95
CA LEU A 174 -13.21 -4.25 14.54
C LEU A 174 -14.50 -4.43 13.72
N ALA A 175 -15.21 -5.55 13.90
CA ALA A 175 -16.45 -5.82 13.17
C ALA A 175 -17.56 -4.82 13.54
N GLU A 176 -17.72 -4.51 14.83
CA GLU A 176 -18.72 -3.56 15.28
C GLU A 176 -18.41 -2.15 14.74
N PHE A 177 -17.15 -1.72 14.82
CA PHE A 177 -16.74 -0.43 14.29
C PHE A 177 -16.90 -0.33 12.77
N ALA A 178 -16.40 -1.32 12.04
CA ALA A 178 -16.43 -1.38 10.59
C ALA A 178 -17.86 -1.31 10.02
N PHE A 179 -18.84 -1.86 10.74
CA PHE A 179 -20.25 -1.88 10.32
C PHE A 179 -21.14 -0.92 11.11
N SER A 180 -20.56 -0.04 11.94
CA SER A 180 -21.32 0.89 12.79
C SER A 180 -22.04 2.00 12.01
N ARG A 181 -21.52 2.40 10.84
CA ARG A 181 -22.04 3.51 10.04
C ARG A 181 -21.97 3.16 8.56
N ARG A 182 -22.95 3.60 7.77
CA ARG A 182 -22.98 3.36 6.31
C ARG A 182 -21.69 3.76 5.60
N ALA A 183 -21.11 4.91 5.96
CA ALA A 183 -19.82 5.37 5.43
C ALA A 183 -18.69 4.36 5.68
N LEU A 184 -18.52 3.94 6.94
CA LEU A 184 -17.52 2.94 7.34
C LEU A 184 -17.78 1.58 6.71
N THR A 185 -19.04 1.16 6.61
CA THR A 185 -19.40 -0.09 5.93
C THR A 185 -18.92 -0.09 4.49
N ILE A 186 -19.15 0.99 3.75
CA ILE A 186 -18.74 1.07 2.35
C ILE A 186 -17.21 1.06 2.23
N ILE A 187 -16.50 1.86 3.03
CA ILE A 187 -15.02 1.87 3.07
C ILE A 187 -14.48 0.48 3.43
N THR A 188 -15.06 -0.18 4.42
CA THR A 188 -14.70 -1.54 4.84
C THR A 188 -14.88 -2.53 3.69
N LEU A 189 -16.00 -2.48 2.96
CA LEU A 189 -16.22 -3.35 1.81
C LEU A 189 -15.16 -3.10 0.73
N GLY A 190 -14.80 -1.85 0.46
CA GLY A 190 -13.69 -1.52 -0.44
C GLY A 190 -12.36 -2.11 0.03
N HIS A 191 -12.07 -2.01 1.33
CA HIS A 191 -10.85 -2.54 1.94
C HIS A 191 -10.78 -4.08 1.86
N ILE A 192 -11.89 -4.76 2.15
CA ILE A 192 -12.01 -6.22 2.00
C ILE A 192 -11.80 -6.63 0.54
N LEU A 193 -12.42 -5.92 -0.41
CA LEU A 193 -12.28 -6.20 -1.84
C LEU A 193 -10.84 -6.00 -2.31
N LEU A 194 -10.18 -4.90 -1.95
CA LEU A 194 -8.78 -4.67 -2.28
C LEU A 194 -7.90 -5.78 -1.69
N SER A 195 -8.08 -6.12 -0.42
CA SER A 195 -7.33 -7.19 0.25
C SER A 195 -7.57 -8.54 -0.44
N GLY A 196 -8.81 -8.85 -0.83
CA GLY A 196 -9.15 -10.04 -1.59
C GLY A 196 -8.47 -10.10 -2.95
N ILE A 197 -8.44 -8.99 -3.70
CA ILE A 197 -7.72 -8.89 -4.99
C ILE A 197 -6.23 -9.16 -4.79
N LEU A 198 -5.61 -8.56 -3.78
CA LEU A 198 -4.20 -8.79 -3.47
C LEU A 198 -3.94 -10.24 -3.06
N ALA A 199 -4.80 -10.82 -2.22
CA ALA A 199 -4.70 -12.22 -1.80
C ALA A 199 -4.80 -13.18 -2.99
N LEU A 200 -5.72 -12.94 -3.93
CA LEU A 200 -5.80 -13.70 -5.18
C LEU A 200 -4.49 -13.61 -5.98
N GLY A 201 -3.91 -12.41 -6.09
CA GLY A 201 -2.58 -12.22 -6.67
C GLY A 201 -1.52 -13.08 -5.98
N VAL A 202 -1.44 -13.03 -4.65
CA VAL A 202 -0.49 -13.84 -3.87
C VAL A 202 -0.68 -15.33 -4.12
N LEU A 203 -1.93 -15.82 -4.16
CA LEU A 203 -2.24 -17.21 -4.47
C LEU A 203 -1.74 -17.60 -5.87
N HIS A 204 -1.91 -16.75 -6.87
CA HIS A 204 -1.35 -16.96 -8.21
C HIS A 204 0.18 -16.96 -8.21
N GLY A 205 0.80 -16.10 -7.41
CA GLY A 205 2.24 -16.11 -7.20
C GLY A 205 2.74 -17.41 -6.56
N PHE A 206 2.00 -17.93 -5.59
CA PHE A 206 2.34 -19.19 -4.94
C PHE A 206 2.21 -20.38 -5.90
N ARG A 207 1.16 -20.39 -6.75
CA ARG A 207 1.02 -21.37 -7.83
C ARG A 207 2.20 -21.33 -8.80
N TRP A 208 2.67 -20.13 -9.17
CA TRP A 208 3.88 -19.97 -10.00
C TRP A 208 5.11 -20.57 -9.31
N TYR A 209 5.32 -20.29 -8.02
CA TYR A 209 6.45 -20.81 -7.25
C TYR A 209 6.46 -22.34 -7.18
N LEU A 210 5.30 -22.95 -6.90
CA LEU A 210 5.17 -24.41 -6.86
C LEU A 210 5.43 -25.05 -8.23
N GLY A 211 4.87 -24.49 -9.31
CA GLY A 211 5.08 -24.99 -10.67
C GLY A 211 6.55 -24.97 -11.08
N ASN A 212 7.27 -23.89 -10.78
CA ASN A 212 8.70 -23.77 -11.05
C ASN A 212 9.56 -24.71 -10.20
N ARG A 213 9.12 -25.07 -9.00
CA ARG A 213 9.82 -26.04 -8.15
C ARG A 213 9.66 -27.46 -8.69
N GLN A 214 8.45 -27.81 -9.15
CA GLN A 214 8.16 -29.12 -9.72
C GLN A 214 8.92 -29.36 -11.02
N SER A 215 9.05 -28.36 -11.91
CA SER A 215 9.85 -28.49 -13.13
C SER A 215 11.33 -28.75 -12.81
N LYS A 216 11.92 -27.95 -11.91
CA LYS A 216 13.33 -28.14 -11.50
C LYS A 216 13.61 -29.50 -10.88
N LEU A 217 12.66 -30.04 -10.09
CA LEU A 217 12.79 -31.38 -9.52
C LEU A 217 12.76 -32.46 -10.61
N LYS A 218 11.87 -32.33 -11.61
CA LYS A 218 11.79 -33.25 -12.73
C LYS A 218 13.08 -33.24 -13.58
N ASP A 219 13.56 -32.05 -13.92
CA ASP A 219 14.80 -31.89 -14.70
C ASP A 219 16.03 -32.44 -13.96
N GLY A 220 16.07 -32.31 -12.62
CA GLY A 220 17.15 -32.87 -11.79
C GLY A 220 17.14 -34.40 -11.69
N VAL A 221 15.96 -35.02 -11.70
CA VAL A 221 15.81 -36.49 -11.73
C VAL A 221 16.22 -37.04 -13.10
N ASP A 222 15.82 -36.39 -14.19
CA ASP A 222 16.18 -36.79 -15.55
C ASP A 222 17.69 -36.62 -15.82
N ALA A 223 18.34 -35.61 -15.22
CA ALA A 223 19.80 -35.42 -15.31
C ALA A 223 20.59 -36.48 -14.50
N SER A 224 20.07 -36.94 -13.37
CA SER A 224 20.71 -37.97 -12.54
C SER A 224 20.59 -39.38 -13.11
N SER A 225 19.55 -39.67 -13.89
CA SER A 225 19.36 -40.97 -14.55
C SER A 225 20.16 -41.11 -15.85
N ALA A 226 20.71 -40.02 -16.36
CA ALA A 226 21.53 -39.97 -17.58
C ALA A 226 23.04 -40.12 -17.34
N GLN A 227 23.51 -40.32 -16.09
CA GLN A 227 24.93 -40.61 -15.85
C GLN A 227 25.26 -42.05 -16.26
N PRO A 228 26.13 -42.28 -17.26
CA PRO A 228 26.55 -43.63 -17.60
C PRO A 228 27.43 -44.17 -16.47
N LEU A 229 27.19 -45.43 -16.10
CA LEU A 229 28.06 -46.21 -15.22
C LEU A 229 29.43 -46.31 -15.92
N GLY A 230 30.40 -45.52 -15.45
CA GLY A 230 31.81 -45.61 -15.80
C GLY A 230 32.54 -46.56 -14.87
#